data_AF-A0A0C1FPP8-F1
#
_entry.id   AF-A0A0C1FPP8-F1
#
_cell.length_a   1.000
_cell.length_b   1.000
_cell.length_c   1.000
_cell.angle_alpha   90.00
_cell.angle_beta   90.00
_cell.angle_gamma   90.00
#
_symmetry.space_group_name_H-M   'P 1'
#
loop_
_entity.id
_entity.type
_entity.pdbx_description
1 polymer ?
#
loop_
_entity_poly.entity_id
_entity_poly.type
_entity_poly.pdbx_seq_one_letter_code
_entity_poly.pdbx_strand_id
1 'polypeptide(L)'
;MKNNEIIITLLYNIYLSLNKEQLALTAIDLAHLQGEQLTRQQVKDYLKISESTYKRKVKDGTLKPIKLPGGDRFYLKDILGEYLESKRKGRI
;
A
#
# COMPACT_ATOMS: atom_id res chain seq x y z
N MET A 1 -20.42 37.64 -11.73
CA MET A 1 -20.25 36.23 -11.33
C MET A 1 -21.35 35.89 -10.36
N LYS A 2 -22.10 34.82 -10.60
CA LYS A 2 -23.25 34.50 -9.74
C LYS A 2 -22.72 34.06 -8.38
N ASN A 3 -23.31 34.53 -7.28
CA ASN A 3 -22.85 34.23 -5.92
C ASN A 3 -22.60 32.71 -5.68
N ASN A 4 -23.38 31.87 -6.36
CA ASN A 4 -23.23 30.41 -6.31
C ASN A 4 -21.89 29.92 -6.86
N GLU A 5 -21.37 30.53 -7.93
CA GLU A 5 -20.06 30.17 -8.51
C GLU A 5 -18.93 30.53 -7.54
N ILE A 6 -19.05 31.68 -6.88
CA ILE A 6 -18.08 32.13 -5.87
C ILE A 6 -18.04 31.14 -4.70
N ILE A 7 -19.21 30.70 -4.22
CA ILE A 7 -19.30 29.71 -3.13
C ILE A 7 -18.66 28.39 -3.55
N ILE A 8 -18.94 27.91 -4.76
CA ILE A 8 -18.36 26.65 -5.29
C ILE A 8 -16.84 26.76 -5.38
N THR A 9 -16.33 27.87 -5.93
CA THR A 9 -14.88 28.11 -6.03
C THR A 9 -14.23 28.17 -4.65
N LEU A 10 -14.89 28.81 -3.68
CA LEU A 10 -14.37 28.96 -2.33
C LEU A 10 -14.35 27.62 -1.58
N LEU A 11 -15.40 26.79 -1.72
CA LEU A 11 -15.43 25.43 -1.18
C LEU A 11 -14.35 24.53 -1.80
N TYR A 12 -14.14 24.62 -3.11
CA TYR A 12 -13.09 23.87 -3.80
C TYR A 12 -11.68 24.27 -3.35
N ASN A 13 -11.45 25.57 -3.14
CA ASN A 13 -10.17 26.07 -2.63
C ASN A 13 -9.92 25.65 -1.18
N ILE A 14 -10.96 25.64 -0.33
CA ILE A 14 -10.87 25.12 1.04
C ILE A 14 -10.53 23.62 1.01
N TYR A 15 -11.24 22.83 0.19
CA TYR A 15 -10.94 21.41 0.00
C TYR A 15 -9.47 21.19 -0.41
N LEU A 16 -8.97 21.94 -1.39
CA LEU A 16 -7.57 21.84 -1.82
C LEU A 16 -6.60 22.23 -0.70
N SER A 17 -6.90 23.29 0.05
CA SER A 17 -6.00 23.78 1.10
C SER A 17 -5.95 22.85 2.31
N LEU A 18 -7.06 22.19 2.66
CA LEU A 18 -7.12 21.20 3.73
C LEU A 18 -6.43 19.88 3.36
N ASN A 19 -6.40 19.51 2.07
CA ASN A 19 -5.81 18.26 1.60
C ASN A 19 -4.37 18.39 1.08
N LYS A 20 -3.76 19.59 1.12
CA LYS A 20 -2.39 19.84 0.62
C LYS A 20 -1.32 18.99 1.32
N GLU A 21 -1.46 18.75 2.62
CA GLU A 21 -0.52 17.90 3.36
C GLU A 21 -0.75 16.40 3.09
N GLN A 22 -2.02 15.97 2.96
CA GLN A 22 -2.35 14.58 2.63
C GLN A 22 -1.97 14.20 1.19
N LEU A 23 -2.01 15.12 0.23
CA LEU A 23 -1.58 14.85 -1.16
C LEU A 23 -0.06 14.67 -1.30
N ALA A 24 0.73 15.42 -0.54
CA ALA A 24 2.19 15.26 -0.52
C ALA A 24 2.60 13.97 0.20
N LEU A 25 1.97 13.67 1.35
CA LEU A 25 2.17 12.40 2.06
C LEU A 25 1.75 11.21 1.19
N THR A 26 0.59 11.26 0.53
CA THR A 26 0.13 10.15 -0.32
C THR A 26 0.95 9.97 -1.59
N ALA A 27 1.39 11.03 -2.28
CA ALA A 27 2.22 10.88 -3.48
C ALA A 27 3.63 10.33 -3.15
N ILE A 28 4.22 10.78 -2.04
CA ILE A 28 5.50 10.28 -1.55
C ILE A 28 5.35 8.84 -1.04
N ASP A 29 4.29 8.53 -0.29
CA ASP A 29 3.98 7.18 0.20
C ASP A 29 3.65 6.22 -0.95
N LEU A 30 2.90 6.66 -1.96
CA LEU A 30 2.59 5.87 -3.17
C LEU A 30 3.86 5.63 -4.01
N ALA A 31 4.77 6.61 -4.09
CA ALA A 31 6.06 6.44 -4.74
C ALA A 31 6.98 5.50 -3.94
N HIS A 32 6.99 5.59 -2.60
CA HIS A 32 7.70 4.66 -1.72
C HIS A 32 7.13 3.23 -1.83
N LEU A 33 5.80 3.08 -1.84
CA LEU A 33 5.09 1.81 -2.04
C LEU A 33 5.41 1.13 -3.38
N GLN A 34 5.80 1.90 -4.40
CA GLN A 34 6.18 1.36 -5.70
C GLN A 34 7.66 0.96 -5.79
N GLY A 35 8.55 1.61 -5.02
CA GLY A 35 9.99 1.33 -5.04
C GLY A 35 10.47 0.37 -3.95
N GLU A 36 9.74 0.27 -2.84
CA GLU A 36 10.18 -0.51 -1.69
C GLU A 36 9.99 -2.01 -1.91
N GLN A 37 11.11 -2.72 -1.89
CA GLN A 37 11.17 -4.16 -2.05
C GLN A 37 11.44 -4.82 -0.71
N LEU A 38 10.52 -5.69 -0.30
CA LEU A 38 10.66 -6.50 0.89
C LEU A 38 11.32 -7.83 0.56
N THR A 39 12.23 -8.25 1.44
CA THR A 39 12.76 -9.61 1.44
C THR A 39 11.74 -10.59 2.00
N ARG A 40 11.89 -11.88 1.66
CA ARG A 40 11.06 -12.97 2.21
C ARG A 40 10.85 -12.91 3.72
N GLN A 41 11.90 -12.59 4.49
CA GLN A 41 11.79 -12.54 5.95
C GLN A 41 10.93 -11.36 6.40
N GLN A 42 11.17 -10.17 5.84
CA GLN A 42 10.36 -8.99 6.10
C GLN A 42 8.88 -9.19 5.72
N VAL A 43 8.59 -9.91 4.65
CA VAL A 43 7.21 -10.27 4.26
C VAL A 43 6.52 -11.12 5.34
N LYS A 44 7.22 -12.11 5.88
CA LYS A 44 6.69 -12.96 6.95
C LYS A 44 6.39 -12.13 8.21
N ASP A 45 7.31 -11.24 8.56
CA ASP A 45 7.20 -10.40 9.75
C ASP A 45 6.05 -9.38 9.59
N TYR A 46 5.95 -8.74 8.42
CA TYR A 46 4.91 -7.76 8.11
C TYR A 46 3.49 -8.37 8.12
N LEU A 47 3.34 -9.56 7.55
CA LEU A 47 2.06 -10.28 7.53
C LEU A 47 1.80 -11.12 8.80
N LYS A 48 2.77 -11.20 9.72
CA LYS A 48 2.77 -12.08 10.90
C LYS A 48 2.41 -13.53 10.55
N ILE A 49 3.00 -14.07 9.47
CA ILE A 49 2.70 -15.43 8.99
C ILE A 49 3.88 -16.40 9.16
N SER A 50 3.55 -17.67 9.39
CA SER A 50 4.52 -18.75 9.39
C SER A 50 5.10 -19.03 8.00
N GLU A 51 6.24 -19.71 7.96
CA GLU A 51 6.91 -20.09 6.73
C GLU A 51 6.08 -21.03 5.84
N SER A 52 5.31 -21.93 6.44
CA SER A 52 4.38 -22.82 5.73
C SER A 52 3.27 -22.04 5.04
N THR A 53 2.72 -21.03 5.72
CA THR A 53 1.69 -20.13 5.17
C THR A 53 2.24 -19.29 4.03
N TYR A 54 3.47 -18.78 4.17
CA TYR A 54 4.17 -18.09 3.09
C TYR A 54 4.31 -18.98 1.85
N LYS A 55 4.84 -20.21 2.00
CA LYS A 55 5.02 -21.14 0.87
C LYS A 55 3.71 -21.48 0.18
N ARG A 56 2.63 -21.70 0.94
CA ARG A 56 1.28 -21.92 0.39
C ARG A 56 0.82 -20.71 -0.43
N LYS A 57 0.91 -19.49 0.12
CA LYS A 57 0.50 -18.26 -0.57
C LYS A 57 1.32 -17.97 -1.83
N VAL A 58 2.60 -18.33 -1.85
CA VAL A 58 3.43 -18.25 -3.07
C VAL A 58 2.99 -19.29 -4.10
N LYS A 59 2.70 -20.52 -3.68
CA LYS A 59 2.21 -21.59 -4.57
C LYS A 59 0.84 -21.26 -5.17
N ASP A 60 -0.05 -20.67 -4.37
CA ASP A 60 -1.40 -20.27 -4.77
C ASP A 60 -1.40 -18.96 -5.60
N GLY A 61 -0.23 -18.34 -5.80
CA GLY A 61 -0.05 -17.13 -6.61
C GLY A 61 -0.51 -15.83 -5.95
N THR A 62 -0.93 -15.90 -4.69
CA THR A 62 -1.35 -14.75 -3.87
C THR A 62 -0.17 -13.83 -3.54
N LEU A 63 0.98 -14.42 -3.23
CA LEU A 63 2.25 -13.70 -3.08
C LEU A 63 3.12 -13.98 -4.30
N LYS A 64 3.55 -12.93 -5.01
CA LYS A 64 4.33 -13.03 -6.24
C LYS A 64 5.78 -12.61 -6.00
N PRO A 65 6.68 -13.56 -5.67
CA PRO A 65 8.10 -13.24 -5.54
C PRO A 65 8.70 -12.92 -6.90
N ILE A 66 9.56 -11.92 -6.92
CA ILE A 66 10.46 -11.63 -8.02
C ILE A 66 11.77 -12.34 -7.71
N LYS A 67 12.15 -13.27 -8.59
CA LYS A 67 13.39 -14.02 -8.44
C LYS A 67 14.54 -13.17 -8.96
N LEU A 68 15.31 -12.57 -8.06
CA LEU A 68 16.56 -11.90 -8.38
C LEU A 68 17.76 -12.73 -7.91
N PRO A 69 18.94 -12.60 -8.56
CA PRO A 69 20.17 -13.14 -8.02
C PRO A 69 20.46 -12.48 -6.67
N GLY A 70 20.37 -13.26 -5.58
CA GLY A 70 20.43 -12.75 -4.20
C GLY A 70 19.17 -12.95 -3.37
N GLY A 71 18.10 -13.51 -3.94
CA GLY A 71 16.92 -13.97 -3.19
C GLY A 71 15.59 -13.43 -3.72
N ASP A 72 14.50 -13.93 -3.12
CA ASP A 72 13.13 -13.51 -3.45
C ASP A 72 12.86 -12.08 -2.93
N ARG A 73 12.37 -11.22 -3.82
CA ARG A 73 11.89 -9.87 -3.48
C ARG A 73 10.41 -9.71 -3.74
N PHE A 74 9.76 -8.86 -2.96
CA PHE A 74 8.34 -8.56 -3.08
C PHE A 74 8.13 -7.05 -3.09
N TYR A 75 7.22 -6.56 -3.94
CA TYR A 75 6.80 -5.18 -3.83
C TYR A 75 5.79 -5.01 -2.71
N LEU A 76 5.92 -3.92 -1.94
CA LEU A 76 5.00 -3.59 -0.85
C LEU A 76 3.54 -3.49 -1.36
N LYS A 77 3.34 -2.93 -2.56
CA LYS A 77 2.01 -2.84 -3.22
C LYS A 77 1.30 -4.21 -3.35
N ASP A 78 2.05 -5.26 -3.65
CA ASP A 78 1.50 -6.60 -3.88
C ASP A 78 1.16 -7.29 -2.54
N ILE A 79 1.75 -6.81 -1.45
CA ILE A 79 1.54 -7.32 -0.09
C ILE A 79 0.45 -6.56 0.65
N LEU A 80 0.24 -5.28 0.31
CA LEU A 80 -0.76 -4.43 0.95
C LEU A 80 -2.17 -5.04 0.89
N GLY A 81 -2.56 -5.61 -0.24
CA GLY A 81 -3.85 -6.28 -0.39
C GLY A 81 -4.02 -7.45 0.59
N GLU A 82 -2.97 -8.26 0.77
CA GLU A 82 -2.97 -9.37 1.71
C GLU A 82 -2.93 -8.93 3.17
N TYR A 83 -2.23 -7.83 3.45
CA TYR A 83 -2.23 -7.21 4.77
C TYR A 83 -3.63 -6.75 5.17
N LEU A 84 -4.34 -6.06 4.27
CA LEU A 84 -5.71 -5.61 4.49
C LEU A 84 -6.67 -6.80 4.69
N GLU A 85 -6.53 -7.87 3.89
CA GLU A 85 -7.31 -9.11 4.08
C GLU A 85 -7.00 -9.82 5.40
N SER A 86 -5.73 -9.82 5.84
CA SER A 86 -5.33 -10.39 7.13
C SER A 86 -5.90 -9.60 8.31
N LYS A 87 -5.88 -8.26 8.21
CA LYS A 87 -6.52 -7.34 9.17
C LYS A 87 -8.03 -7.53 9.24
N ARG A 88 -8.70 -7.64 8.08
CA ARG A 88 -10.15 -7.93 8.01
C ARG A 88 -10.51 -9.26 8.70
N LYS A 89 -9.63 -10.25 8.63
CA LYS A 89 -9.79 -11.57 9.28
C LYS A 89 -9.32 -11.59 10.74
N GLY A 90 -8.86 -10.46 11.29
CA GLY A 90 -8.44 -10.33 12.69
C GLY A 90 -7.15 -11.07 13.03
N ARG A 91 -6.27 -11.32 12.06
CA ARG A 91 -4.99 -12.04 12.28
C ARG A 91 -3.83 -11.09 12.62
N ILE A 92 -3.96 -9.81 12.34
CA ILE A 92 -2.96 -8.75 12.59
C ILE A 92 -3.56 -7.70 13.51
#